data_AF-S7UBK6-F1
#
_entry.id   AF-S7UBK6-F1
#
_cell.length_a   1.000
_cell.length_b   1.000
_cell.length_c   1.000
_cell.angle_alpha   90.00
_cell.angle_beta   90.00
_cell.angle_gamma   90.00
#
_symmetry.space_group_name_H-M   'P 1'
#
loop_
_entity.id
_entity.type
_entity.pdbx_description
1 polymer ?
#
loop_
_entity_poly.entity_id
_entity_poly.type
_entity_poly.pdbx_seq_one_letter_code
_entity_poly.pdbx_strand_id
1 'polypeptide(L)'
;MRRQIEAIPNVKEVGYSSKDEELKRLIKSMGEEGSSFRLFEQDNPLSDVYVVKAAHPQDTVKIAKQIETLPFVHKVNYGQGTVEKLFDALKVARNVGLVLILGLLFTAMFLISNTIKITIFARRREIEIMRLVGATNGFIRWPFFLEGLWLGMLGALFPIAALSIVYYNVYQVYEQRVSLPFFELLPFSPFMWQLSALLLAIGAGIGIWGSVMSVRKFLKV
;
A
#
# COMPACT_ATOMS: atom_id res chain seq x y z
N MET A 1 11.68 -24.69 -23.48
CA MET A 1 11.90 -23.84 -22.28
C MET A 1 10.95 -22.65 -22.21
N ARG A 2 11.04 -21.62 -23.07
CA ARG A 2 10.21 -20.39 -22.98
C ARG A 2 8.71 -20.63 -22.72
N ARG A 3 8.04 -21.46 -23.53
CA ARG A 3 6.61 -21.78 -23.36
C ARG A 3 6.27 -22.45 -22.02
N GLN A 4 7.20 -23.20 -21.43
CA GLN A 4 7.00 -23.84 -20.12
C GLN A 4 7.06 -22.80 -19.00
N ILE A 5 7.96 -21.81 -19.12
CA ILE A 5 8.04 -20.69 -18.17
C ILE A 5 6.80 -19.79 -18.29
N GLU A 6 6.37 -19.49 -19.52
CA GLU A 6 5.15 -18.70 -19.76
C GLU A 6 3.86 -19.39 -19.27
N ALA A 7 3.86 -20.72 -19.18
CA ALA A 7 2.75 -21.49 -18.63
C ALA A 7 2.68 -21.44 -17.10
N ILE A 8 3.73 -20.94 -16.42
CA ILE A 8 3.72 -20.80 -14.97
C ILE A 8 2.76 -19.67 -14.57
N PRO A 9 1.81 -19.91 -13.64
CA PRO A 9 0.91 -18.88 -13.16
C PRO A 9 1.66 -17.66 -12.62
N ASN A 10 1.11 -16.46 -12.85
CA ASN A 10 1.65 -15.18 -12.41
C ASN A 10 2.98 -14.76 -13.06
N VAL A 11 3.42 -15.41 -14.14
CA VAL A 11 4.45 -14.87 -15.02
C VAL A 11 3.85 -13.81 -15.94
N LYS A 12 4.44 -12.61 -15.97
CA LYS A 12 3.98 -11.49 -16.81
C LYS A 12 4.76 -11.41 -18.13
N GLU A 13 6.07 -11.59 -18.06
CA GLU A 13 6.96 -11.41 -19.21
C GLU A 13 8.14 -12.39 -19.11
N VAL A 14 8.52 -12.97 -20.24
CA VAL A 14 9.73 -13.80 -20.37
C VAL A 14 10.58 -13.25 -21.51
N GLY A 15 11.71 -12.65 -21.16
CA GLY A 15 12.76 -12.26 -22.09
C GLY A 15 13.79 -13.36 -22.25
N TYR A 16 14.40 -13.45 -23.43
CA TYR A 16 15.59 -14.25 -23.67
C TYR A 16 16.77 -13.31 -23.88
N SER A 17 17.92 -13.66 -23.32
CA SER A 17 19.17 -12.96 -23.54
C SER A 17 20.25 -14.00 -23.77
N SER A 18 20.93 -13.90 -24.90
CA SER A 18 22.02 -14.81 -25.23
C SER A 18 23.23 -14.57 -24.32
N LYS A 19 24.10 -15.58 -24.17
CA LYS A 19 25.35 -15.44 -23.42
C LYS A 19 26.21 -14.25 -23.88
N ASP A 20 26.18 -13.92 -25.17
CA ASP A 20 26.96 -12.82 -25.74
C ASP A 20 26.32 -11.45 -25.44
N GLU A 21 24.99 -11.37 -25.39
CA GLU A 21 24.28 -10.18 -24.93
C GLU A 21 24.50 -9.94 -23.44
N GLU A 22 24.53 -10.99 -22.62
CA GLU A 22 24.83 -10.89 -21.20
C GLU A 22 26.28 -10.47 -20.95
N LEU A 23 27.24 -10.95 -21.73
CA LEU A 23 28.63 -10.48 -21.65
C LEU A 23 28.74 -8.98 -21.96
N LYS A 24 28.05 -8.52 -23.02
CA LYS A 24 27.98 -7.09 -23.35
C LYS A 24 27.32 -6.27 -22.25
N ARG A 25 26.25 -6.78 -21.63
CA ARG A 25 25.59 -6.13 -20.48
C ARG A 25 26.51 -6.04 -19.27
N LEU A 26 27.24 -7.10 -18.97
CA LEU A 26 28.20 -7.14 -17.87
C LEU A 26 29.29 -6.09 -18.06
N ILE A 27 29.96 -6.09 -19.22
CA ILE A 27 31.00 -5.11 -19.57
C ILE A 27 30.47 -3.68 -19.43
N LYS A 28 29.27 -3.41 -19.96
CA LYS A 28 28.64 -2.09 -19.87
C LYS A 28 28.30 -1.68 -18.43
N SER A 29 27.82 -2.62 -17.61
CA SER A 29 27.40 -2.36 -16.23
C SER A 29 28.56 -2.02 -15.29
N MET A 30 29.77 -2.46 -15.61
CA MET A 30 30.98 -2.25 -14.80
C MET A 30 31.82 -1.04 -15.24
N GLY A 31 31.40 -0.29 -16.27
CA GLY A 31 32.09 0.91 -16.72
C GLY A 31 33.53 0.63 -17.17
N GLU A 32 34.49 1.43 -16.67
CA GLU A 32 35.91 1.30 -17.04
C GLU A 32 36.53 -0.05 -16.61
N GLU A 33 36.10 -0.59 -15.47
CA GLU A 33 36.55 -1.91 -14.97
C GLU A 33 36.04 -3.07 -15.84
N GLY A 34 34.95 -2.84 -16.58
CA GLY A 34 34.36 -3.80 -17.51
C GLY A 34 35.27 -4.18 -18.69
N SER A 35 36.26 -3.35 -19.01
CA SER A 35 37.21 -3.57 -20.10
C SER A 35 38.00 -4.89 -19.95
N SER A 36 38.27 -5.31 -18.71
CA SER A 36 38.94 -6.57 -18.38
C SER A 36 38.16 -7.81 -18.85
N PHE A 37 36.84 -7.71 -18.98
CA PHE A 37 35.97 -8.82 -19.38
C PHE A 37 35.86 -9.00 -20.90
N ARG A 38 36.42 -8.09 -21.71
CA ARG A 38 36.47 -8.24 -23.19
C ARG A 38 37.30 -9.44 -23.64
N LEU A 39 38.24 -9.90 -22.80
CA LEU A 39 39.04 -11.10 -23.05
C LEU A 39 38.17 -12.37 -23.21
N PHE A 40 36.98 -12.38 -22.63
CA PHE A 40 36.02 -13.48 -22.71
C PHE A 40 35.11 -13.42 -23.96
N GLU A 41 35.33 -12.49 -24.89
CA GLU A 41 34.59 -12.46 -26.17
C GLU A 41 34.90 -13.67 -27.06
N GLN A 42 36.10 -14.24 -26.93
CA GLN A 42 36.52 -15.42 -27.71
C GLN A 42 36.09 -16.73 -27.06
N ASP A 43 36.08 -16.79 -25.73
CA ASP A 43 35.63 -17.95 -24.95
C ASP A 43 34.74 -17.49 -23.79
N ASN A 44 33.45 -17.36 -24.07
CA ASN A 44 32.46 -16.79 -23.17
C ASN A 44 31.95 -17.84 -22.16
N PRO A 45 32.25 -17.71 -20.85
CA PRO A 45 31.83 -18.67 -19.83
C PRO A 45 30.37 -18.50 -19.42
N LEU A 46 29.66 -17.48 -19.91
CA LEU A 46 28.27 -17.22 -19.56
C LEU A 46 27.33 -18.20 -20.29
N SER A 47 26.17 -18.41 -19.67
CA SER A 47 25.07 -19.20 -20.24
C SER A 47 24.00 -18.29 -20.83
N ASP A 48 23.20 -18.82 -21.75
CA ASP A 48 21.97 -18.16 -22.17
C ASP A 48 21.00 -18.07 -20.99
N VAL A 49 20.33 -16.93 -20.84
CA VAL A 49 19.44 -16.67 -19.71
C VAL A 49 18.03 -16.31 -20.17
N TYR A 50 17.04 -16.76 -19.39
CA TYR A 50 15.68 -16.27 -19.47
C TYR A 50 15.45 -15.26 -18.34
N VAL A 51 15.07 -14.03 -18.70
CA VAL A 51 14.70 -12.97 -17.75
C VAL A 51 13.19 -13.03 -17.54
N VAL A 52 12.77 -13.47 -16.36
CA VAL A 52 11.35 -13.68 -16.04
C VAL A 52 10.87 -12.57 -15.12
N LYS A 53 9.80 -11.87 -15.51
CA LYS A 53 9.13 -10.89 -14.65
C LYS A 53 7.82 -11.48 -14.12
N ALA A 54 7.68 -11.45 -12.80
CA ALA A 54 6.43 -11.80 -12.14
C ALA A 54 5.37 -10.70 -12.37
N ALA A 55 4.10 -11.09 -12.40
CA ALA A 55 2.96 -10.16 -12.41
C ALA A 55 2.87 -9.37 -11.10
N HIS A 56 3.16 -10.05 -9.98
CA HIS A 56 3.26 -9.43 -8.66
C HIS A 56 4.64 -9.75 -8.05
N PRO A 57 5.33 -8.77 -7.43
CA PRO A 57 6.65 -8.98 -6.86
C PRO A 57 6.71 -10.14 -5.85
N GLN A 58 5.64 -10.37 -5.09
CA GLN A 58 5.55 -11.41 -4.06
C GLN A 58 5.59 -12.84 -4.64
N ASP A 59 5.24 -13.01 -5.92
CA ASP A 59 5.23 -14.30 -6.59
C ASP A 59 6.64 -14.74 -7.04
N THR A 60 7.62 -13.84 -7.04
CA THR A 60 8.99 -14.08 -7.53
C THR A 60 9.62 -15.35 -6.94
N VAL A 61 9.52 -15.53 -5.63
CA VAL A 61 10.10 -16.70 -4.93
C VAL A 61 9.39 -17.99 -5.34
N LYS A 62 8.07 -17.95 -5.51
CA LYS A 62 7.27 -19.12 -5.90
C LYS A 62 7.54 -19.51 -7.35
N ILE A 63 7.58 -18.54 -8.25
CA ILE A 63 7.91 -18.73 -9.66
C ILE A 63 9.33 -19.27 -9.79
N ALA A 64 10.31 -18.70 -9.07
CA ALA A 64 11.69 -19.16 -9.10
C ALA A 64 11.81 -20.64 -8.70
N LYS A 65 11.18 -21.04 -7.59
CA LYS A 65 11.15 -22.45 -7.15
C LYS A 65 10.48 -23.39 -8.17
N GLN A 66 9.48 -22.92 -8.92
CA GLN A 66 8.85 -23.70 -9.99
C GLN A 66 9.73 -23.80 -11.24
N ILE A 67 10.53 -22.78 -11.54
CA ILE A 67 11.48 -22.82 -12.65
C ILE A 67 12.68 -23.71 -12.30
N GLU A 68 13.13 -23.72 -11.04
CA GLU A 68 14.22 -24.59 -10.57
C GLU A 68 13.94 -26.09 -10.77
N THR A 69 12.66 -26.50 -10.82
CA THR A 69 12.30 -27.91 -11.06
C THR A 69 12.21 -28.28 -12.55
N LEU A 70 12.32 -27.31 -13.46
CA LEU A 70 12.26 -27.58 -14.89
C LEU A 70 13.56 -28.25 -15.38
N PRO A 71 13.47 -29.24 -16.28
CA PRO A 71 14.66 -29.85 -16.86
C PRO A 71 15.44 -28.82 -17.68
N PHE A 72 16.77 -28.93 -17.70
CA PHE A 72 17.69 -28.02 -18.39
C PHE A 72 17.83 -26.62 -17.78
N VAL A 73 17.30 -26.38 -16.57
CA VAL A 73 17.63 -25.19 -15.77
C VAL A 73 18.85 -25.51 -14.91
N HIS A 74 19.95 -24.78 -15.10
CA HIS A 74 21.15 -24.94 -14.29
C HIS A 74 21.04 -24.20 -12.95
N LYS A 75 20.60 -22.94 -12.96
CA LYS A 75 20.43 -22.10 -11.78
C LYS A 75 19.41 -21.00 -12.03
N VAL A 76 18.57 -20.72 -11.03
CA VAL A 76 17.69 -19.54 -11.03
C VAL A 76 18.26 -18.51 -10.08
N ASN A 77 18.49 -17.28 -10.57
CA ASN A 77 18.95 -16.18 -9.74
C ASN A 77 17.81 -15.17 -9.54
N TYR A 78 17.26 -15.15 -8.33
CA TYR A 78 16.23 -14.20 -7.92
C TYR A 78 16.63 -13.42 -6.65
N GLY A 79 17.90 -13.47 -6.24
CA GLY A 79 18.33 -12.89 -4.95
C GLY A 79 17.90 -13.72 -3.74
N GLN A 80 17.97 -15.05 -3.86
CA GLN A 80 17.65 -16.03 -2.82
C GLN A 80 18.29 -15.66 -1.47
N GLY A 81 17.52 -15.81 -0.39
CA GLY A 81 17.86 -15.43 0.97
C GLY A 81 17.60 -13.95 1.28
N THR A 82 17.85 -13.04 0.35
CA THR A 82 17.64 -11.60 0.56
C THR A 82 16.20 -11.20 0.24
N VAL A 83 15.66 -11.69 -0.88
CA VAL A 83 14.28 -11.38 -1.31
C VAL A 83 13.25 -11.99 -0.36
N GLU A 84 13.45 -13.22 0.14
CA GLU A 84 12.56 -13.78 1.18
C GLU A 84 12.57 -12.94 2.45
N LYS A 85 13.76 -12.60 2.97
CA LYS A 85 13.90 -11.76 4.17
C LYS A 85 13.24 -10.40 3.99
N LEU A 86 13.36 -9.80 2.80
CA LEU A 86 12.70 -8.54 2.47
C LEU A 86 11.18 -8.69 2.55
N PHE A 87 10.59 -9.70 1.90
CA PHE A 87 9.14 -9.92 1.95
C PHE A 87 8.64 -10.28 3.34
N ASP A 88 9.41 -11.05 4.12
CA ASP A 88 9.07 -11.37 5.50
C ASP A 88 9.10 -10.12 6.39
N ALA A 89 10.13 -9.26 6.25
CA ALA A 89 10.20 -7.99 6.95
C ALA A 89 9.02 -7.07 6.59
N LEU A 90 8.69 -6.96 5.30
CA LEU A 90 7.52 -6.20 4.83
C LEU A 90 6.21 -6.77 5.37
N LYS A 91 6.08 -8.10 5.46
CA LYS A 91 4.89 -8.77 6.02
C LYS A 91 4.75 -8.47 7.52
N VAL A 92 5.85 -8.52 8.28
CA VAL A 92 5.86 -8.15 9.71
C VAL A 92 5.48 -6.69 9.88
N ALA A 93 6.11 -5.78 9.13
CA ALA A 93 5.81 -4.35 9.17
C ALA A 93 4.34 -4.08 8.83
N ARG A 94 3.79 -4.74 7.80
CA ARG A 94 2.37 -4.64 7.42
C ARG A 94 1.46 -5.12 8.54
N ASN A 95 1.76 -6.26 9.16
CA ASN A 95 0.92 -6.82 10.22
C ASN A 95 0.94 -5.93 11.47
N VAL A 96 2.11 -5.44 11.88
CA VAL A 96 2.24 -4.47 12.99
C VAL A 96 1.48 -3.18 12.67
N GLY A 97 1.65 -2.66 11.45
CA GLY A 97 0.93 -1.48 10.98
C GLY A 97 -0.59 -1.67 11.03
N LEU A 98 -1.10 -2.83 10.60
CA LEU A 98 -2.54 -3.15 10.67
C LEU A 98 -3.06 -3.16 12.11
N VAL A 99 -2.31 -3.76 13.05
CA VAL A 99 -2.69 -3.76 14.47
C VAL A 99 -2.73 -2.34 15.03
N LEU A 100 -1.72 -1.51 14.71
CA LEU A 100 -1.69 -0.11 15.14
C LEU A 100 -2.85 0.70 14.56
N ILE A 101 -3.15 0.53 13.27
CA ILE A 101 -4.29 1.17 12.61
C ILE A 101 -5.59 0.78 13.32
N LEU A 102 -5.82 -0.51 13.57
CA LEU A 102 -7.02 -0.97 14.27
C LEU A 102 -7.15 -0.37 15.68
N GLY A 103 -6.04 -0.28 16.44
CA GLY A 103 -6.03 0.35 17.75
C GLY A 103 -6.34 1.86 17.71
N LEU A 104 -5.76 2.58 16.75
CA LEU A 104 -6.04 4.00 16.53
C LEU A 104 -7.48 4.24 16.08
N LEU A 105 -8.01 3.37 15.22
CA LEU A 105 -9.41 3.41 14.78
C LEU A 105 -10.37 3.27 15.97
N PHE A 106 -10.12 2.28 16.84
CA PHE A 106 -10.91 2.11 18.06
C PHE A 106 -10.83 3.33 18.98
N THR A 107 -9.62 3.88 19.14
CA THR A 107 -9.39 5.08 19.95
C THR A 107 -10.14 6.29 19.39
N ALA A 108 -10.07 6.53 18.08
CA ALA A 108 -10.81 7.60 17.43
C ALA A 108 -12.32 7.45 17.61
N MET A 109 -12.84 6.24 17.40
CA MET A 109 -14.26 5.93 17.60
C MET A 109 -14.70 6.17 19.05
N PHE A 110 -13.87 5.79 20.03
CA PHE A 110 -14.13 6.02 21.45
C PHE A 110 -14.15 7.51 21.79
N LEU A 111 -13.18 8.29 21.29
CA LEU A 111 -13.13 9.74 21.48
C LEU A 111 -14.35 10.43 20.87
N ILE A 112 -14.71 10.10 19.62
CA ILE A 112 -15.90 10.65 18.95
C ILE A 112 -17.15 10.32 19.77
N SER A 113 -17.30 9.06 20.21
CA SER A 113 -18.44 8.65 21.03
C SER A 113 -18.55 9.46 22.32
N ASN A 114 -17.43 9.73 23.00
CA ASN A 114 -17.40 10.53 24.22
C ASN A 114 -17.73 12.00 23.96
N THR A 115 -17.19 12.57 22.88
CA THR A 115 -17.50 13.95 22.47
C THR A 115 -19.00 14.10 22.22
N ILE A 116 -19.61 13.20 21.44
CA ILE A 116 -21.05 13.21 21.17
C ILE A 116 -21.87 13.04 22.47
N LYS A 117 -21.41 12.20 23.39
CA LYS A 117 -22.06 12.04 24.71
C LYS A 117 -22.09 13.37 25.48
N ILE A 118 -20.96 14.08 25.51
CA ILE A 118 -20.85 15.39 26.15
C ILE A 118 -21.79 16.39 25.47
N THR A 119 -21.83 16.43 24.13
CA THR A 119 -22.71 17.33 23.38
C THR A 119 -24.20 17.04 23.65
N ILE A 120 -24.59 15.76 23.69
CA ILE A 120 -25.97 15.36 24.04
C ILE A 120 -26.33 15.86 25.44
N PHE A 121 -25.43 15.69 26.42
CA PHE A 121 -25.68 16.13 27.78
C PHE A 121 -25.81 17.66 27.88
N ALA A 122 -24.99 18.40 27.14
CA ALA A 122 -25.06 19.86 27.07
C ALA A 122 -26.38 20.35 26.47
N ARG A 123 -26.91 19.65 25.46
CA ARG A 123 -28.18 19.98 24.78
C ARG A 123 -29.41 19.24 25.33
N ARG A 124 -29.33 18.67 26.54
CA ARG A 124 -30.42 17.82 27.07
C ARG A 124 -31.79 18.51 27.14
N ARG A 125 -31.82 19.80 27.49
CA ARG A 125 -33.07 20.58 27.59
C ARG A 125 -33.73 20.76 26.22
N GLU A 126 -32.94 21.04 25.19
CA GLU A 126 -33.44 21.17 23.82
C GLU A 126 -34.01 19.83 23.33
N ILE A 127 -33.32 18.73 23.62
CA ILE A 127 -33.77 17.37 23.28
C ILE A 127 -35.09 17.04 23.98
N GLU A 128 -35.24 17.43 25.26
CA GLU A 128 -36.48 17.23 26.02
C GLU A 128 -37.64 18.03 25.43
N ILE A 129 -37.43 19.31 25.10
CA ILE A 129 -38.44 20.14 24.42
C ILE A 129 -38.84 19.52 23.08
N MET A 130 -37.87 19.08 22.27
CA MET A 130 -38.13 18.39 20.99
C MET A 130 -38.99 17.14 21.17
N ARG A 131 -38.76 16.37 22.24
CA ARG A 131 -39.58 15.19 22.56
C ARG A 131 -41.00 15.56 22.96
N LEU A 132 -41.18 16.62 23.75
CA LEU A 132 -42.50 17.09 24.20
C LEU A 132 -43.38 17.57 23.03
N VAL A 133 -42.79 18.13 21.98
CA VAL A 133 -43.51 18.53 20.76
C VAL A 133 -43.68 17.39 19.74
N GLY A 134 -43.31 16.16 20.09
CA GLY A 134 -43.53 14.96 19.27
C GLY A 134 -42.45 14.68 18.20
N ALA A 135 -41.25 15.25 18.32
CA ALA A 135 -40.17 14.96 17.37
C ALA A 135 -39.76 13.48 17.39
N THR A 136 -39.53 12.90 16.21
CA THR A 136 -39.12 11.51 16.10
C THR A 136 -37.68 11.30 16.61
N ASN A 137 -37.39 10.10 17.10
CA ASN A 137 -36.02 9.73 17.47
C ASN A 137 -35.01 9.92 16.33
N GLY A 138 -35.41 9.79 15.06
CA GLY A 138 -34.53 10.06 13.92
C GLY A 138 -34.13 11.53 13.83
N PHE A 139 -35.11 12.43 13.97
CA PHE A 139 -34.91 13.88 13.91
C PHE A 139 -33.94 14.37 15.00
N ILE A 140 -34.08 13.86 16.23
CA ILE A 140 -33.20 14.21 17.36
C ILE A 140 -31.75 13.72 17.10
N ARG A 141 -31.58 12.62 16.37
CA ARG A 141 -30.27 11.98 16.16
C ARG A 141 -29.50 12.54 14.97
N TRP A 142 -30.21 13.03 13.96
CA TRP A 142 -29.64 13.56 12.72
C TRP A 142 -28.51 14.59 12.92
N PRO A 143 -28.65 15.60 13.81
CA PRO A 143 -27.58 16.57 14.04
C PRO A 143 -26.29 15.92 14.55
N PHE A 144 -26.40 14.93 15.43
CA PHE A 144 -25.23 14.23 15.99
C PHE A 144 -24.53 13.35 14.96
N PHE A 145 -25.26 12.77 14.01
CA PHE A 145 -24.64 12.05 12.89
C PHE A 145 -23.81 12.98 12.01
N LEU A 146 -24.34 14.18 11.71
CA LEU A 146 -23.63 15.19 10.94
C LEU A 146 -22.40 15.71 11.72
N GLU A 147 -22.51 15.96 13.02
CA GLU A 147 -21.35 16.33 13.85
C GLU A 147 -20.27 15.24 13.80
N GLY A 148 -20.64 13.97 13.95
CA GLY A 148 -19.71 12.84 13.83
C GLY A 148 -19.05 12.76 12.45
N LEU A 149 -19.83 12.93 11.38
CA LEU A 149 -19.34 12.97 10.01
C LEU A 149 -18.32 14.10 9.82
N TRP A 150 -18.63 15.32 10.26
CA TRP A 150 -17.73 16.46 10.16
C TRP A 150 -16.43 16.25 10.94
N LEU A 151 -16.51 15.71 12.16
CA LEU A 151 -15.33 15.36 12.95
C LEU A 151 -14.44 14.34 12.21
N GLY A 152 -15.05 13.31 11.61
CA GLY A 152 -14.34 12.31 10.83
C GLY A 152 -13.72 12.85 9.54
N MET A 153 -14.46 13.65 8.77
CA MET A 153 -13.98 14.23 7.50
C MET A 153 -12.86 15.24 7.74
N LEU A 154 -13.05 16.19 8.66
CA LEU A 154 -12.01 17.17 8.98
C LEU A 154 -10.78 16.49 9.59
N GLY A 155 -10.98 15.47 10.42
CA GLY A 155 -9.90 14.66 10.99
C GLY A 155 -9.08 13.91 9.93
N ALA A 156 -9.70 13.51 8.81
CA ALA A 156 -9.00 12.88 7.69
C ALA A 156 -8.37 13.91 6.73
N LEU A 157 -9.00 15.07 6.54
CA LEU A 157 -8.58 16.08 5.57
C LEU A 157 -7.18 16.63 5.86
N PHE A 158 -6.86 16.92 7.12
CA PHE A 158 -5.54 17.44 7.52
C PHE A 158 -4.40 16.45 7.22
N PRO A 159 -4.44 15.18 7.70
CA PRO A 159 -3.46 14.16 7.33
C PRO A 159 -3.36 13.94 5.82
N ILE A 160 -4.47 13.90 5.10
CA ILE A 160 -4.48 13.72 3.63
C ILE A 160 -3.72 14.86 2.95
N ALA A 161 -3.99 16.11 3.32
CA ALA A 161 -3.30 17.26 2.76
C ALA A 161 -1.79 17.22 3.05
N ALA A 162 -1.42 16.93 4.30
CA ALA A 162 -0.03 16.80 4.71
C ALA A 162 0.70 15.68 3.94
N LEU A 163 0.07 14.49 3.84
CA LEU A 163 0.60 13.35 3.09
C LEU A 163 0.77 13.70 1.61
N SER A 164 -0.20 14.39 1.01
CA SER A 164 -0.18 14.81 -0.40
C SER A 164 1.00 15.72 -0.69
N ILE A 165 1.21 16.73 0.16
CA ILE A 165 2.30 17.70 0.00
C ILE A 165 3.64 16.99 0.16
N VAL A 166 3.81 16.19 1.22
CA VAL A 166 5.07 15.47 1.48
C VAL A 166 5.39 14.52 0.34
N TYR A 167 4.42 13.71 -0.09
CA TYR A 167 4.62 12.74 -1.16
C TYR A 167 4.94 13.41 -2.49
N TYR A 168 4.27 14.52 -2.83
CA TYR A 168 4.57 15.30 -4.03
C TYR A 168 6.03 15.82 -4.03
N ASN A 169 6.49 16.38 -2.91
CA ASN A 169 7.86 16.89 -2.80
C ASN A 169 8.88 15.76 -2.92
N VAL A 170 8.64 14.62 -2.28
CA VAL A 170 9.51 13.44 -2.39
C VAL A 170 9.56 12.91 -3.83
N TYR A 171 8.41 12.82 -4.49
CA TYR A 171 8.29 12.35 -5.87
C TYR A 171 9.12 13.24 -6.83
N GLN A 172 8.99 14.56 -6.71
CA GLN A 172 9.75 15.52 -7.53
C GLN A 172 11.26 15.42 -7.33
N VAL A 173 11.72 15.30 -6.08
CA VAL A 173 13.15 15.16 -5.78
C VAL A 173 13.70 13.84 -6.31
N TYR A 174 12.92 12.76 -6.19
CA TYR A 174 13.31 11.44 -6.65
C TYR A 174 13.51 11.39 -8.16
N GLU A 175 12.53 11.87 -8.92
CA GLU A 175 12.55 11.92 -10.39
C GLU A 175 13.74 12.73 -10.93
N GLN A 176 14.12 13.81 -10.24
CA GLN A 176 15.18 14.71 -10.69
C GLN A 176 16.60 14.27 -10.30
N ARG A 177 16.78 13.52 -9.21
CA ARG A 177 18.11 13.33 -8.59
C ARG A 177 18.52 11.88 -8.32
N VAL A 178 17.57 10.95 -8.27
CA VAL A 178 17.82 9.60 -7.74
C VAL A 178 17.14 8.57 -8.64
N SER A 179 17.75 8.28 -9.79
CA SER A 179 17.38 7.09 -10.57
C SER A 179 18.07 5.88 -9.95
N LEU A 180 17.52 5.35 -8.85
CA LEU A 180 17.97 4.07 -8.31
C LEU A 180 17.32 2.96 -9.12
N PRO A 181 18.08 2.08 -9.80
CA PRO A 181 17.52 1.03 -10.67
C PRO A 181 16.63 0.00 -9.94
N PHE A 182 16.57 0.04 -8.61
CA PHE A 182 15.88 -0.95 -7.77
C PHE A 182 14.66 -0.39 -7.05
N PHE A 183 14.37 0.91 -7.17
CA PHE A 183 13.21 1.54 -6.56
C PHE A 183 12.46 2.33 -7.63
N GLU A 184 11.16 2.09 -7.76
CA GLU A 184 10.28 2.93 -8.56
C GLU A 184 9.19 3.44 -7.63
N LEU A 185 9.06 4.77 -7.51
CA LEU A 185 7.94 5.37 -6.81
C LEU A 185 6.69 5.23 -7.67
N LEU A 186 5.55 4.95 -7.02
CA LEU A 186 4.26 4.98 -7.70
C LEU A 186 4.00 6.40 -8.25
N PRO A 187 3.39 6.52 -9.45
CA PRO A 187 3.08 7.81 -10.02
C PRO A 187 2.10 8.55 -9.10
N PHE A 188 2.35 9.85 -8.86
CA PHE A 188 1.52 10.67 -7.99
C PHE A 188 0.03 10.62 -8.39
N SER A 189 -0.25 10.70 -9.69
CA SER A 189 -1.60 10.56 -10.26
C SER A 189 -1.68 9.27 -11.08
N PRO A 190 -2.72 8.44 -10.93
CA PRO A 190 -3.94 8.65 -10.14
C PRO A 190 -3.87 8.14 -8.69
N PHE A 191 -2.76 7.54 -8.27
CA PHE A 191 -2.63 6.83 -6.99
C PHE A 191 -3.01 7.69 -5.78
N MET A 192 -2.50 8.93 -5.71
CA MET A 192 -2.72 9.79 -4.55
C MET A 192 -4.19 10.19 -4.39
N TRP A 193 -4.90 10.43 -5.50
CA TRP A 193 -6.33 10.76 -5.48
C TRP A 193 -7.17 9.58 -5.00
N GLN A 194 -6.87 8.37 -5.47
CA GLN A 194 -7.55 7.15 -5.02
C GLN A 194 -7.33 6.89 -3.53
N LEU A 195 -6.10 7.03 -3.05
CA LEU A 195 -5.76 6.88 -1.63
C LEU A 195 -6.47 7.94 -0.77
N SER A 196 -6.47 9.19 -1.21
CA SER A 196 -7.13 10.30 -0.51
C SER A 196 -8.64 10.08 -0.40
N ALA A 197 -9.29 9.66 -1.48
CA ALA A 197 -10.71 9.33 -1.48
C ALA A 197 -11.03 8.17 -0.52
N LEU A 198 -10.19 7.13 -0.51
CA LEU A 198 -10.34 6.00 0.40
C LEU A 198 -10.20 6.42 1.87
N LEU A 199 -9.18 7.22 2.20
CA LEU A 199 -8.96 7.72 3.56
C LEU A 199 -10.10 8.63 4.03
N LEU A 200 -10.60 9.50 3.14
CA LEU A 200 -11.75 10.36 3.43
C LEU A 200 -13.01 9.54 3.70
N ALA A 201 -13.27 8.51 2.88
CA ALA A 201 -14.41 7.61 3.05
C ALA A 201 -14.32 6.83 4.38
N ILE A 202 -13.13 6.33 4.72
CA ILE A 202 -12.88 5.67 6.00
C ILE A 202 -13.11 6.63 7.17
N GLY A 203 -12.54 7.84 7.12
CA GLY A 203 -12.71 8.89 8.14
C GLY A 203 -14.17 9.26 8.36
N ALA A 204 -14.91 9.51 7.27
CA ALA A 204 -16.35 9.75 7.30
C ALA A 204 -17.12 8.57 7.92
N GLY A 205 -16.81 7.34 7.51
CA GLY A 205 -17.44 6.13 8.02
C GLY A 205 -17.25 5.95 9.53
N ILE A 206 -16.03 6.18 10.03
CA ILE A 206 -15.72 6.11 11.47
C ILE A 206 -16.45 7.22 12.24
N GLY A 207 -16.49 8.43 11.67
CA GLY A 207 -17.21 9.57 12.23
C GLY A 207 -18.68 9.29 12.45
N ILE A 208 -19.34 8.76 11.42
CA ILE A 208 -20.73 8.31 11.50
C ILE A 208 -20.86 7.20 12.54
N TRP A 209 -20.07 6.13 12.46
CA TRP A 209 -20.23 4.95 13.30
C TRP A 209 -19.99 5.26 14.78
N GLY A 210 -18.98 6.06 15.11
CA GLY A 210 -18.70 6.53 16.46
C GLY A 210 -19.87 7.34 17.04
N SER A 211 -20.48 8.21 16.23
CA SER A 211 -21.68 8.95 16.64
C SER A 211 -22.90 8.03 16.84
N VAL A 212 -23.15 7.10 15.91
CA VAL A 212 -24.25 6.11 16.01
C VAL A 212 -24.21 5.34 17.33
N MET A 213 -23.04 4.83 17.70
CA MET A 213 -22.90 4.03 18.92
C MET A 213 -23.23 4.82 20.18
N SER A 214 -22.75 6.08 20.26
CA SER A 214 -23.05 6.96 21.39
C SER A 214 -24.54 7.25 21.49
N VAL A 215 -25.12 7.71 20.39
CA VAL A 215 -26.52 8.11 20.31
C VAL A 215 -27.49 6.97 20.62
N ARG A 216 -27.24 5.76 20.10
CA ARG A 216 -28.08 4.57 20.39
C ARG A 216 -28.05 4.17 21.87
N LYS A 217 -26.91 4.36 22.53
CA LYS A 217 -26.73 4.00 23.94
C LYS A 217 -27.36 5.04 24.88
N PHE A 218 -27.28 6.32 24.55
CA PHE A 218 -27.66 7.42 25.46
C PHE A 218 -29.04 8.03 25.22
N LEU A 219 -29.67 7.80 24.05
CA LEU A 219 -31.07 8.20 23.81
C LEU A 219 -32.08 7.06 24.02
N LYS A 220 -31.65 5.90 24.54
CA LYS A 220 -32.54 4.84 25.06
C LYS A 220 -32.95 5.20 26.51
N VAL A 221 -33.69 6.28 26.65
CA VAL A 221 -34.57 6.61 27.79
C VAL A 221 -35.74 7.36 27.21
#